data_AF-A0A542QP94-F1
#
_entry.id   AF-A0A542QP94-F1
#
_cell.length_a   1.000
_cell.length_b   1.000
_cell.length_c   1.000
_cell.angle_alpha   90.00
_cell.angle_beta   90.00
_cell.angle_gamma   90.00
#
_symmetry.space_group_name_H-M   'P 1'
#
loop_
_entity.id
_entity.type
_entity.pdbx_description
1 polymer ?
#
loop_
_entity_poly.entity_id
_entity_poly.type
_entity_poly.pdbx_seq_one_letter_code
_entity_poly.pdbx_strand_id
1 'polypeptide(L)'
;MSIVELRQYTLHPGTRETLIELFEREFVTGQQAVGITVGGRFRDLDDPDRFVWLRAFPDMTHRRRSLEAFYTGPVWREHRDAANATMIDSDDVLLLRGPGFASEPGTRGVVASVCRPSGAAAFDAYAARHLVPGHALHRTEHAENDYPQLPVRTGEDLRVWFGPAEPPPWPPRLLRLEPVTT
;
A
#
# COMPACT_ATOMS: atom_id res chain seq x y z
N MET A 1 12.48 -8.35 7.62
CA MET A 1 11.57 -7.25 7.22
C MET A 1 11.35 -7.36 5.74
N SER A 2 10.11 -7.21 5.30
CA SER A 2 9.68 -7.37 3.91
C SER A 2 9.82 -6.07 3.13
N ILE A 3 9.83 -6.17 1.81
CA ILE A 3 9.51 -5.05 0.92
C ILE A 3 7.99 -4.93 0.87
N VAL A 4 7.49 -3.71 0.95
CA VAL A 4 6.06 -3.40 0.96
C VAL A 4 5.79 -2.31 -0.06
N GLU A 5 4.72 -2.45 -0.82
CA GLU A 5 4.18 -1.37 -1.63
C GLU A 5 2.89 -0.88 -0.96
N LEU A 6 2.84 0.41 -0.60
CA LEU A 6 1.59 1.10 -0.32
C LEU A 6 1.14 1.79 -1.61
N ARG A 7 0.05 1.30 -2.19
CA ARG A 7 -0.47 1.73 -3.49
C ARG A 7 -1.72 2.56 -3.27
N GLN A 8 -1.82 3.71 -3.93
CA GLN A 8 -2.94 4.64 -3.83
C GLN A 8 -3.45 4.94 -5.24
N TYR A 9 -4.55 4.31 -5.64
CA TYR A 9 -5.09 4.51 -6.98
C TYR A 9 -6.05 5.68 -7.01
N THR A 10 -5.95 6.48 -8.06
CA THR A 10 -6.93 7.51 -8.41
C THR A 10 -7.88 6.90 -9.44
N LEU A 11 -9.17 6.90 -9.16
CA LEU A 11 -10.19 6.23 -9.95
C LEU A 11 -11.08 7.23 -10.68
N HIS A 12 -11.82 6.73 -11.66
CA HIS A 12 -12.92 7.50 -12.24
C HIS A 12 -14.05 7.67 -11.21
N PRO A 13 -14.80 8.78 -11.25
CA PRO A 13 -15.91 9.01 -10.34
C PRO A 13 -16.90 7.85 -10.29
N GLY A 14 -17.12 7.30 -9.10
CA GLY A 14 -18.10 6.24 -8.86
C GLY A 14 -17.68 4.82 -9.28
N THR A 15 -16.45 4.62 -9.74
CA THR A 15 -15.97 3.27 -10.15
C THR A 15 -15.24 2.51 -9.05
N ARG A 16 -15.11 3.09 -7.85
CA ARG A 16 -14.36 2.49 -6.73
C ARG A 16 -14.86 1.11 -6.34
N GLU A 17 -16.17 0.94 -6.13
CA GLU A 17 -16.73 -0.34 -5.71
C GLU A 17 -16.59 -1.39 -6.82
N THR A 18 -16.74 -1.01 -8.09
CA THR A 18 -16.49 -1.90 -9.23
C THR A 18 -15.06 -2.43 -9.24
N LEU A 19 -14.07 -1.57 -8.99
CA LEU A 19 -12.67 -2.01 -8.89
C LEU A 19 -12.46 -2.91 -7.68
N ILE A 20 -12.99 -2.55 -6.50
CA ILE A 20 -12.85 -3.35 -5.29
C ILE A 20 -13.43 -4.76 -5.49
N GLU A 21 -14.65 -4.88 -6.04
CA GLU A 21 -15.29 -6.17 -6.30
C GLU A 21 -14.46 -7.04 -7.26
N LEU A 22 -13.95 -6.47 -8.34
CA LEU A 22 -13.07 -7.18 -9.28
C LEU A 22 -11.75 -7.59 -8.60
N PHE A 23 -11.16 -6.67 -7.82
CA PHE A 23 -9.89 -6.88 -7.16
C PHE A 23 -9.97 -8.02 -6.14
N GLU A 24 -10.98 -8.01 -5.27
CA GLU A 24 -11.19 -9.06 -4.26
C GLU A 24 -11.45 -10.42 -4.91
N ARG A 25 -12.29 -10.46 -5.95
CA ARG A 25 -12.67 -11.72 -6.60
C ARG A 25 -11.52 -12.34 -7.39
N GLU A 26 -10.82 -11.54 -8.19
CA GLU A 26 -9.86 -12.06 -9.18
C GLU A 26 -8.40 -11.85 -8.78
N PHE A 27 -8.06 -10.65 -8.28
CA PHE A 27 -6.65 -10.26 -8.12
C PHE A 27 -6.04 -10.65 -6.79
N VAL A 28 -6.82 -10.80 -5.71
CA VAL A 28 -6.28 -11.25 -4.42
C VAL A 28 -5.68 -12.65 -4.55
N THR A 29 -6.49 -13.63 -4.97
CA THR A 29 -6.04 -15.02 -5.13
C THR A 29 -4.96 -15.14 -6.22
N GLY A 30 -5.11 -14.43 -7.34
CA GLY A 30 -4.12 -14.44 -8.42
C GLY A 30 -2.74 -13.92 -8.01
N GLN A 31 -2.68 -12.85 -7.21
CA GLN A 31 -1.42 -12.34 -6.66
C GLN A 31 -0.81 -13.30 -5.62
N GLN A 32 -1.63 -13.85 -4.73
CA GLN A 32 -1.18 -14.82 -3.73
C GLN A 32 -0.60 -16.08 -4.36
N ALA A 33 -1.20 -16.58 -5.45
CA ALA A 33 -0.74 -17.76 -6.17
C ALA A 33 0.69 -17.62 -6.74
N VAL A 34 1.15 -16.39 -6.97
CA VAL A 34 2.53 -16.11 -7.44
C VAL A 34 3.44 -15.59 -6.32
N GLY A 35 3.04 -15.75 -5.06
CA GLY A 35 3.87 -15.47 -3.88
C GLY A 35 3.79 -14.04 -3.35
N ILE A 36 2.81 -13.24 -3.80
CA ILE A 36 2.59 -11.88 -3.26
C ILE A 36 1.72 -11.97 -2.01
N THR A 37 2.18 -11.39 -0.91
CA THR A 37 1.33 -11.21 0.26
C THR A 37 0.46 -9.98 0.05
N VAL A 38 -0.83 -10.17 -0.22
CA VAL A 38 -1.79 -9.06 -0.28
C VAL A 38 -2.20 -8.68 1.15
N GLY A 39 -1.92 -7.43 1.52
CA GLY A 39 -2.23 -6.88 2.84
C GLY A 39 -3.59 -6.20 2.88
N GLY A 40 -3.70 -5.16 3.71
CA GLY A 40 -4.92 -4.37 3.84
C GLY A 40 -5.30 -3.68 2.54
N ARG A 41 -6.61 -3.59 2.31
CA ARG A 41 -7.27 -2.97 1.16
C ARG A 41 -8.34 -2.06 1.72
N PHE A 42 -8.42 -0.84 1.22
CA PHE A 42 -9.11 0.24 1.90
C PHE A 42 -9.82 1.18 0.94
N ARG A 43 -10.98 1.66 1.40
CA ARG A 43 -11.59 2.89 0.91
C ARG A 43 -10.96 4.08 1.63
N ASP A 44 -10.60 5.11 0.89
CA ASP A 44 -10.30 6.40 1.52
C ASP A 44 -11.63 7.10 1.88
N LEU A 45 -11.79 7.47 3.15
CA LEU A 45 -12.99 8.13 3.66
C LEU A 45 -13.04 9.61 3.30
N ASP A 46 -11.89 10.21 3.00
CA ASP A 46 -11.79 11.61 2.63
C ASP A 46 -11.77 11.81 1.10
N ASP A 47 -11.64 10.71 0.33
CA ASP A 47 -11.62 10.71 -1.14
C ASP A 47 -12.39 9.50 -1.71
N PRO A 48 -13.64 9.69 -2.21
CA PRO A 48 -14.48 8.60 -2.70
C PRO A 48 -13.91 7.90 -3.94
N ASP A 49 -12.99 8.56 -4.65
CA ASP A 49 -12.39 8.06 -5.89
C ASP A 49 -10.98 7.50 -5.65
N ARG A 50 -10.64 7.17 -4.40
CA ARG A 50 -9.40 6.47 -4.05
C ARG A 50 -9.59 5.07 -3.50
N PHE A 51 -8.75 4.18 -4.01
CA PHE A 51 -8.54 2.83 -3.49
C PHE A 51 -7.09 2.67 -3.01
N VAL A 52 -6.91 2.38 -1.72
CA VAL A 52 -5.59 2.27 -1.09
C VAL A 52 -5.37 0.83 -0.68
N TRP A 53 -4.22 0.25 -1.01
CA TRP A 53 -3.94 -1.14 -0.64
C TRP A 53 -2.46 -1.42 -0.49
N LEU A 54 -2.16 -2.53 0.20
CA LEU A 54 -0.81 -2.99 0.41
C LEU A 54 -0.55 -4.34 -0.23
N ARG A 55 0.68 -4.52 -0.70
CA ARG A 55 1.26 -5.84 -0.92
C ARG A 55 2.68 -5.91 -0.41
N ALA A 56 3.12 -7.09 -0.02
CA ALA A 56 4.43 -7.33 0.51
C ALA A 56 5.13 -8.50 -0.20
N PHE A 57 6.46 -8.42 -0.20
CA PHE A 57 7.38 -9.37 -0.81
C PHE A 57 8.54 -9.65 0.17
N PRO A 58 9.14 -10.84 0.14
CA PRO A 58 10.32 -11.13 0.95
C PRO A 58 11.48 -10.15 0.72
N ASP A 59 11.76 -9.83 -0.54
CA ASP A 59 12.81 -8.92 -1.00
C ASP A 59 12.51 -8.38 -2.42
N MET A 60 13.41 -7.55 -2.96
CA MET A 60 13.29 -6.98 -4.31
C MET A 60 13.32 -8.04 -5.43
N THR A 61 14.15 -9.09 -5.28
CA THR A 61 14.22 -10.19 -6.25
C THR A 61 12.88 -10.94 -6.35
N HIS A 62 12.28 -11.25 -5.20
CA HIS A 62 10.96 -11.86 -5.14
C HIS A 62 9.88 -10.92 -5.65
N ARG A 63 9.96 -9.62 -5.33
CA ARG A 63 9.10 -8.59 -5.89
C ARG A 63 9.10 -8.67 -7.42
N ARG A 64 10.24 -8.51 -8.07
CA ARG A 64 10.34 -8.57 -9.52
C ARG A 64 9.73 -9.84 -10.10
N ARG A 65 10.11 -11.01 -9.57
CA ARG A 65 9.63 -12.32 -10.06
C ARG A 65 8.10 -12.45 -9.94
N SER A 66 7.55 -12.09 -8.78
CA SER A 66 6.11 -12.21 -8.54
C SER A 66 5.30 -11.19 -9.35
N LEU A 67 5.80 -9.97 -9.53
CA LEU A 67 5.19 -8.98 -10.41
C LEU A 67 5.19 -9.48 -11.86
N GLU A 68 6.33 -9.93 -12.37
CA GLU A 68 6.43 -10.47 -13.72
C GLU A 68 5.45 -11.63 -13.94
N ALA A 69 5.38 -12.57 -13.00
CA ALA A 69 4.45 -13.69 -13.07
C ALA A 69 2.97 -13.27 -13.06
N PHE A 70 2.60 -12.30 -12.21
CA PHE A 70 1.21 -11.83 -12.13
C PHE A 70 0.80 -11.06 -13.39
N TYR A 71 1.57 -10.04 -13.78
CA TYR A 71 1.19 -9.12 -14.86
C TYR A 71 1.34 -9.71 -16.26
N THR A 72 2.08 -10.81 -16.42
CA THR A 72 2.10 -11.59 -17.68
C THR A 72 1.16 -12.81 -17.64
N GLY A 73 0.63 -13.12 -16.46
CA GLY A 73 -0.22 -14.27 -16.19
C GLY A 73 -1.66 -14.15 -16.72
N PRO A 74 -2.39 -15.27 -16.80
CA PRO A 74 -3.73 -15.31 -17.38
C PRO A 74 -4.74 -14.43 -16.64
N VAL A 75 -4.70 -14.41 -15.30
CA VAL A 75 -5.63 -13.63 -14.46
C VAL A 75 -5.56 -12.14 -14.79
N TRP A 76 -4.35 -11.56 -14.83
CA TRP A 76 -4.22 -10.15 -15.21
C TRP A 76 -4.65 -9.93 -16.66
N ARG A 77 -4.22 -10.76 -17.62
CA ARG A 77 -4.59 -10.59 -19.03
C ARG A 77 -6.10 -10.62 -19.25
N GLU A 78 -6.82 -11.45 -18.52
CA GLU A 78 -8.27 -11.61 -18.64
C GLU A 78 -9.02 -10.38 -18.10
N HIS A 79 -8.56 -9.81 -16.98
CA HIS A 79 -9.31 -8.78 -16.26
C HIS A 79 -8.72 -7.36 -16.34
N ARG A 80 -7.52 -7.17 -16.90
CA ARG A 80 -6.85 -5.87 -16.94
C ARG A 80 -7.66 -4.78 -17.62
N ASP A 81 -8.42 -5.09 -18.67
CA ASP A 81 -9.15 -4.07 -19.42
C ASP A 81 -10.29 -3.52 -18.56
N ALA A 82 -11.00 -4.38 -17.83
CA ALA A 82 -12.02 -3.99 -16.86
C ALA A 82 -11.42 -3.20 -15.68
N ALA A 83 -10.27 -3.64 -15.16
CA ALA A 83 -9.58 -2.93 -14.08
C ALA A 83 -9.10 -1.54 -14.53
N ASN A 84 -8.40 -1.47 -15.67
CA ASN A 84 -7.84 -0.23 -16.21
C ASN A 84 -8.94 0.79 -16.55
N ALA A 85 -10.11 0.34 -17.00
CA ALA A 85 -11.25 1.21 -17.27
C ALA A 85 -11.76 1.96 -16.02
N THR A 86 -11.39 1.53 -14.80
CA THR A 86 -11.76 2.21 -13.55
C THR A 86 -10.70 3.20 -13.06
N MET A 87 -9.48 3.16 -13.59
CA MET A 87 -8.32 3.86 -13.03
C MET A 87 -7.90 5.04 -13.89
N ILE A 88 -7.72 6.20 -13.27
CA ILE A 88 -7.04 7.36 -13.85
C ILE A 88 -5.54 7.26 -13.64
N ASP A 89 -5.12 6.89 -12.43
CA ASP A 89 -3.72 6.78 -12.03
C ASP A 89 -3.51 5.61 -11.08
N SER A 90 -2.45 4.84 -11.31
CA SER A 90 -2.04 3.70 -10.47
C SER A 90 -0.61 3.81 -9.95
N ASP A 91 0.03 4.97 -10.16
CA ASP A 91 1.47 5.14 -10.03
C ASP A 91 1.89 5.81 -8.71
N ASP A 92 0.94 6.33 -7.90
CA ASP A 92 1.19 6.77 -6.51
C ASP A 92 1.46 5.54 -5.59
N VAL A 93 2.69 5.05 -5.69
CA VAL A 93 3.19 3.88 -4.98
C VAL A 93 4.40 4.26 -4.14
N LEU A 94 4.31 4.02 -2.83
CA LEU A 94 5.47 4.07 -1.95
C LEU A 94 6.12 2.69 -1.89
N LEU A 95 7.40 2.61 -2.25
CA LEU A 95 8.22 1.44 -1.99
C LEU A 95 8.82 1.55 -0.58
N LEU A 96 8.48 0.59 0.26
CA LEU A 96 8.73 0.63 1.69
C LEU A 96 9.43 -0.64 2.17
N ARG A 97 10.09 -0.53 3.32
CA ARG A 97 10.57 -1.67 4.12
C ARG A 97 9.89 -1.64 5.48
N GLY A 98 9.30 -2.76 5.87
CA GLY A 98 8.54 -2.86 7.12
C GLY A 98 7.95 -4.25 7.33
N PRO A 99 7.10 -4.42 8.36
CA PRO A 99 6.21 -5.56 8.44
C PRO A 99 5.10 -5.44 7.36
N GLY A 100 4.40 -6.52 7.02
CA GLY A 100 3.11 -6.37 6.33
C GLY A 100 2.09 -5.68 7.23
N PHE A 101 1.00 -5.18 6.66
CA PHE A 101 -0.14 -4.67 7.42
C PHE A 101 -1.45 -5.18 6.83
N ALA A 102 -2.33 -5.68 7.68
CA ALA A 102 -3.73 -5.99 7.39
C ALA A 102 -4.56 -5.61 8.62
N SER A 103 -5.81 -5.20 8.42
CA SER A 103 -6.69 -4.86 9.53
C SER A 103 -7.28 -6.11 10.19
N GLU A 104 -7.42 -6.07 11.51
CA GLU A 104 -8.13 -7.11 12.25
C GLU A 104 -9.60 -7.16 11.82
N PRO A 105 -10.23 -8.35 11.78
CA PRO A 105 -11.65 -8.48 11.52
C PRO A 105 -12.50 -7.59 12.43
N GLY A 106 -13.48 -6.88 11.85
CA GLY A 106 -14.36 -5.96 12.58
C GLY A 106 -13.79 -4.55 12.78
N THR A 107 -12.56 -4.28 12.32
CA THR A 107 -12.01 -2.91 12.28
C THR A 107 -12.87 -2.03 11.35
N ARG A 108 -13.40 -0.93 11.88
CA ARG A 108 -14.24 0.03 11.11
C ARG A 108 -13.45 1.18 10.50
N GLY A 109 -12.21 1.40 10.95
CA GLY A 109 -11.39 2.49 10.49
C GLY A 109 -9.95 2.33 10.93
N VAL A 110 -9.03 2.75 10.07
CA VAL A 110 -7.59 2.80 10.28
C VAL A 110 -7.11 4.18 9.84
N VAL A 111 -6.20 4.77 10.61
CA VAL A 111 -5.46 5.95 10.16
C VAL A 111 -4.09 5.48 9.69
N ALA A 112 -3.72 5.78 8.45
CA ALA A 112 -2.34 5.66 7.99
C ALA A 112 -1.69 7.04 8.04
N SER A 113 -0.56 7.16 8.74
CA SER A 113 0.23 8.39 8.80
C SER A 113 1.41 8.25 7.86
N VAL A 114 1.60 9.19 6.93
CA VAL A 114 2.76 9.28 6.04
C VAL A 114 3.50 10.57 6.36
N CYS A 115 4.73 10.44 6.85
CA CYS A 115 5.49 11.57 7.37
C CYS A 115 6.90 11.61 6.81
N ARG A 116 7.39 12.80 6.46
CA ARG A 116 8.81 13.03 6.16
C ARG A 116 9.48 13.62 7.41
N PRO A 117 10.27 12.84 8.16
CA PRO A 117 11.00 13.38 9.30
C PRO A 117 12.13 14.31 8.85
N SER A 118 12.57 15.21 9.73
CA SER A 118 13.76 16.05 9.48
C SER A 118 15.08 15.28 9.53
N GLY A 119 15.06 14.04 10.03
CA GLY A 119 16.21 13.15 10.07
C GLY A 119 15.93 11.87 10.86
N ALA A 120 16.76 10.84 10.65
CA ALA A 120 16.57 9.52 11.26
C ALA A 120 16.55 9.57 12.80
N ALA A 121 17.54 10.21 13.42
CA ALA A 121 17.63 10.28 14.88
C ALA A 121 16.43 10.98 15.53
N ALA A 122 15.91 12.03 14.89
CA ALA A 122 14.75 12.75 15.38
C ALA A 122 13.49 11.87 15.29
N PHE A 123 13.33 11.12 14.19
CA PHE A 123 12.26 10.14 14.06
C PHE A 123 12.37 9.00 15.06
N ASP A 124 13.56 8.45 15.26
CA ASP A 124 13.78 7.34 16.20
C ASP A 124 13.40 7.74 17.64
N ALA A 125 13.70 8.98 18.04
CA ALA A 125 13.31 9.53 19.33
C ALA A 125 11.78 9.65 19.49
N TYR A 126 11.06 10.05 18.42
CA TYR A 126 9.60 10.08 18.41
C TYR A 126 9.03 8.65 18.44
N ALA A 127 9.50 7.76 17.57
CA ALA A 127 9.02 6.40 17.43
C ALA A 127 9.19 5.61 18.74
N ALA A 128 10.32 5.76 19.43
CA ALA A 128 10.58 5.09 20.70
C ALA A 128 9.58 5.48 21.82
N ARG A 129 8.94 6.65 21.72
CA ARG A 129 8.00 7.15 22.72
C ARG A 129 6.53 6.89 22.34
N HIS A 130 6.23 6.90 21.06
CA HIS A 130 4.86 7.00 20.57
C HIS A 130 4.41 5.86 19.68
N LEU A 131 5.36 5.04 19.18
CA LEU A 131 5.05 3.90 18.32
C LEU A 131 5.39 2.58 19.02
N VAL A 132 4.54 1.60 18.77
CA VAL A 132 4.66 0.22 19.27
C VAL A 132 4.57 -0.75 18.08
N PRO A 133 4.97 -2.02 18.21
CA PRO A 133 4.94 -2.97 17.09
C PRO A 133 3.60 -3.06 16.34
N GLY A 134 2.47 -2.91 17.04
CA GLY A 134 1.14 -2.90 16.44
C GLY A 134 0.87 -1.77 15.44
N HIS A 135 1.69 -0.71 15.45
CA HIS A 135 1.59 0.37 14.47
C HIS A 135 2.16 -0.01 13.10
N ALA A 136 2.81 -1.18 12.99
CA ALA A 136 3.40 -1.66 11.74
C ALA A 136 4.24 -0.55 11.06
N LEU A 137 5.29 -0.08 11.73
CA LEU A 137 6.12 1.00 11.21
C LEU A 137 6.92 0.56 9.97
N HIS A 138 6.84 1.37 8.92
CA HIS A 138 7.58 1.26 7.68
C HIS A 138 8.48 2.49 7.47
N ARG A 139 9.53 2.30 6.67
CA ARG A 139 10.37 3.37 6.12
C ARG A 139 10.48 3.22 4.61
N THR A 140 10.83 4.29 3.89
CA THR A 140 11.15 4.17 2.45
C THR A 140 12.22 3.10 2.22
N GLU A 141 12.02 2.31 1.18
CA GLU A 141 13.06 1.49 0.56
C GLU A 141 13.69 2.28 -0.60
N HIS A 142 15.02 2.31 -0.62
CA HIS A 142 15.80 3.13 -1.57
C HIS A 142 16.41 2.31 -2.72
N ALA A 143 16.16 0.99 -2.76
CA ALA A 143 16.49 0.18 -3.91
C ALA A 143 15.86 0.74 -5.20
N GLU A 144 16.57 0.59 -6.32
CA GLU A 144 16.06 0.94 -7.65
C GLU A 144 14.80 0.11 -7.98
N ASN A 145 13.86 0.72 -8.71
CA ASN A 145 12.70 -0.02 -9.21
C ASN A 145 13.10 -0.96 -10.35
N ASP A 146 13.25 -2.23 -10.01
CA ASP A 146 13.59 -3.32 -10.93
C ASP A 146 12.40 -3.84 -11.76
N TYR A 147 11.23 -3.18 -11.69
CA TYR A 147 10.05 -3.48 -12.50
C TYR A 147 9.41 -2.18 -13.04
N PRO A 148 9.98 -1.58 -14.10
CA PRO A 148 9.66 -0.21 -14.54
C PRO A 148 8.24 -0.03 -15.09
N GLN A 149 7.55 -1.11 -15.47
CA GLN A 149 6.15 -1.08 -15.90
C GLN A 149 5.20 -0.68 -14.77
N LEU A 150 5.65 -0.71 -13.51
CA LEU A 150 4.92 -0.19 -12.35
C LEU A 150 5.80 0.83 -11.65
N PRO A 151 5.64 2.12 -11.97
CA PRO A 151 6.37 3.20 -11.32
C PRO A 151 6.18 3.19 -9.80
N VAL A 152 7.20 3.67 -9.11
CA VAL A 152 7.16 3.96 -7.67
C VAL A 152 7.73 5.35 -7.44
N ARG A 153 7.27 6.02 -6.39
CA ARG A 153 7.79 7.32 -6.00
C ARG A 153 9.25 7.20 -5.57
N THR A 154 10.06 8.16 -5.97
CA THR A 154 11.50 8.22 -5.67
C THR A 154 11.87 9.58 -5.09
N GLY A 155 13.06 9.68 -4.48
CA GLY A 155 13.57 10.94 -3.92
C GLY A 155 12.97 11.35 -2.57
N GLU A 156 12.23 10.45 -1.92
CA GLU A 156 11.56 10.74 -0.64
C GLU A 156 12.04 9.79 0.46
N ASP A 157 12.35 10.31 1.64
CA ASP A 157 12.57 9.49 2.85
C ASP A 157 11.38 9.67 3.79
N LEU A 158 10.49 8.68 3.79
CA LEU A 158 9.20 8.70 4.46
C LEU A 158 9.15 7.65 5.56
N ARG A 159 8.25 7.87 6.51
CA ARG A 159 7.84 6.92 7.52
C ARG A 159 6.34 6.73 7.40
N VAL A 160 5.90 5.47 7.44
CA VAL A 160 4.48 5.12 7.36
C VAL A 160 4.12 4.21 8.51
N TRP A 161 3.04 4.51 9.22
CA TRP A 161 2.52 3.65 10.28
C TRP A 161 1.00 3.73 10.34
N PHE A 162 0.39 2.74 11.00
CA PHE A 162 -1.04 2.53 11.04
C PHE A 162 -1.57 2.60 12.47
N GLY A 163 -2.76 3.15 12.64
CA GLY A 163 -3.41 3.30 13.94
C GLY A 163 -3.13 4.64 14.61
N PRO A 164 -3.76 4.88 15.77
CA PRO A 164 -3.67 6.14 16.50
C PRO A 164 -2.31 6.28 17.18
N ALA A 165 -1.63 7.41 16.94
CA ALA A 165 -0.41 7.80 17.64
C ALA A 165 -0.45 9.29 17.99
N GLU A 166 0.37 9.72 18.95
CA GLU A 166 0.59 11.14 19.23
C GLU A 166 1.07 11.86 17.95
N PRO A 167 0.56 13.05 17.60
CA PRO A 167 0.99 13.75 16.40
C PRO A 167 2.51 13.95 16.35
N PRO A 168 3.18 13.60 15.24
CA PRO A 168 4.60 13.87 15.10
C PRO A 168 4.87 15.39 15.01
N PRO A 169 6.09 15.85 15.35
CA PRO A 169 6.47 17.26 15.23
C PRO A 169 6.61 17.75 13.78
N TRP A 170 6.61 16.83 12.81
CA TRP A 170 6.62 17.14 11.38
C TRP A 170 5.21 16.94 10.80
N PRO A 171 4.78 17.73 9.81
CA PRO A 171 3.45 17.61 9.24
C PRO A 171 3.25 16.23 8.59
N PRO A 172 2.32 15.38 9.10
CA PRO A 172 1.98 14.13 8.45
C PRO A 172 0.88 14.35 7.41
N ARG A 173 0.91 13.58 6.32
CA ARG A 173 -0.28 13.29 5.53
C ARG A 173 -1.02 12.15 6.22
N LEU A 174 -2.29 12.34 6.55
CA LEU A 174 -3.14 11.31 7.14
C LEU A 174 -4.07 10.75 6.07
N LEU A 175 -4.22 9.43 6.04
CA LEU A 175 -5.25 8.74 5.26
C LEU A 175 -6.25 8.14 6.25
N ARG A 176 -7.53 8.50 6.15
CA ARG A 176 -8.61 7.88 6.92
C ARG A 176 -9.17 6.72 6.10
N LEU A 177 -8.82 5.52 6.50
CA LEU A 177 -9.04 4.31 5.71
C LEU A 177 -10.12 3.44 6.33
N GLU A 178 -11.12 3.07 5.55
CA GLU A 178 -12.08 2.03 5.91
C GLU A 178 -11.65 0.69 5.27
N PRO A 179 -11.42 -0.38 6.07
CA PRO A 179 -11.07 -1.68 5.51
C PRO A 179 -12.16 -2.23 4.59
N VAL A 180 -11.75 -2.81 3.46
CA VAL A 180 -12.64 -3.63 2.63
C VAL A 180 -12.93 -4.93 3.38
N THR A 181 -14.18 -5.09 3.82
CA THR A 181 -14.68 -6.34 4.39
C THR A 181 -15.11 -7.27 3.26
N THR A 182 -14.50 -8.44 3.18
CA THR A 182 -14.98 -9.59 2.40
C THR A 182 -15.97 -10.41 3.20
#